data_AF-A0A419YJN9-F1
#
_entry.id   AF-A0A419YJN9-F1
#
_cell.length_a   1.000
_cell.length_b   1.000
_cell.length_c   1.000
_cell.angle_alpha   90.00
_cell.angle_beta   90.00
_cell.angle_gamma   90.00
#
_symmetry.space_group_name_H-M   'P 1'
#
loop_
_entity.id
_entity.type
_entity.pdbx_description
1 polymer ?
#
loop_
_entity_poly.entity_id
_entity_poly.type
_entity_poly.pdbx_seq_one_letter_code
_entity_poly.pdbx_strand_id
1 'polypeptide(L)' 'MNATQSRHRWCVEIPHANEVRAGRHLFIVDAAAEEDARREAIERAESAEARRHRRDAALDLAQVTVVHLGLLRHH' A
#
# COMPACT_ATOMS: atom_id res chain seq x y z
N MET A 1 -12.29 -12.31 -23.68
CA MET A 1 -12.44 -12.67 -22.25
C MET A 1 -12.61 -11.37 -21.49
N ASN A 2 -13.86 -10.95 -21.25
CA ASN A 2 -14.17 -9.69 -20.59
C ASN A 2 -14.58 -10.01 -19.15
N ALA A 3 -13.60 -10.46 -18.35
CA ALA A 3 -13.82 -10.56 -16.92
C ALA A 3 -13.90 -9.13 -16.42
N THR A 4 -15.09 -8.66 -16.06
CA THR A 4 -15.26 -7.48 -15.23
C THR A 4 -14.51 -7.78 -13.93
N GLN A 5 -13.21 -7.49 -13.89
CA GLN A 5 -12.40 -7.72 -12.71
C GLN A 5 -12.98 -6.82 -11.64
N SER A 6 -13.63 -7.45 -10.66
CA SER A 6 -14.12 -6.77 -9.48
C SER A 6 -12.93 -6.04 -8.86
N ARG A 7 -12.93 -4.71 -8.87
CA ARG A 7 -11.88 -3.93 -8.21
C ARG A 7 -12.31 -3.76 -6.76
N HIS A 8 -11.42 -4.15 -5.87
CA HIS A 8 -11.62 -4.01 -4.43
C HIS A 8 -10.81 -2.81 -3.95
N ARG A 9 -11.31 -2.11 -2.93
CA ARG A 9 -10.56 -1.09 -2.23
C ARG A 9 -9.85 -1.70 -1.04
N TRP A 10 -8.59 -1.35 -0.90
CA TRP A 10 -7.70 -1.86 0.14
C TRP A 10 -7.02 -0.69 0.85
N CYS A 11 -6.77 -0.86 2.14
CA CYS A 11 -5.87 -0.02 2.92
C CYS A 11 -4.59 -0.82 3.18
N VAL A 12 -3.44 -0.27 2.79
CA VAL A 12 -2.14 -0.89 3.04
C VAL A 12 -1.32 0.01 3.95
N GLU A 13 -0.91 -0.52 5.09
CA GLU A 13 -0.01 0.14 6.03
C GLU A 13 1.38 -0.50 5.96
N ILE A 14 2.40 0.34 5.74
CA ILE A 14 3.79 -0.07 5.67
C ILE A 14 4.57 0.67 6.76
N PRO A 15 4.96 -0.01 7.85
CA PRO A 15 5.78 0.59 8.88
C PRO A 15 7.17 0.97 8.34
N HIS A 16 7.74 2.01 8.92
CA HIS A 16 9.14 2.38 8.68
C HIS A 16 9.72 2.95 9.98
N ALA A 17 11.03 2.75 10.17
CA ALA A 17 11.74 3.31 11.31
C ALA A 17 13.14 3.73 10.88
N ASN A 18 13.62 4.81 11.50
CA ASN A 18 15.03 5.17 11.52
C ASN A 18 15.46 5.40 12.97
N GLU A 19 16.72 5.79 13.17
CA GLU A 19 17.31 6.06 14.48
C GLU A 19 16.57 7.14 15.28
N VAL A 20 15.72 7.95 14.63
CA VAL A 20 15.08 9.13 15.21
C VAL A 20 13.56 8.94 15.40
N ARG A 21 12.89 8.22 14.51
CA ARG A 21 11.42 8.14 14.48
C ARG A 21 10.91 6.86 13.81
N ALA A 22 9.88 6.28 14.41
CA ALA A 22 9.02 5.27 13.78
C ALA A 22 7.75 5.92 13.21
N GLY A 23 7.26 5.40 12.09
CA GLY A 23 6.06 5.85 11.41
C GLY A 23 5.43 4.75 10.55
N ARG A 24 4.31 5.08 9.90
CA ARG A 24 3.64 4.20 8.95
C ARG A 24 3.25 5.01 7.72
N HIS A 25 3.50 4.45 6.55
CA HIS A 25 2.88 4.91 5.32
C HIS A 25 1.54 4.22 5.15
N LEU A 26 0.50 4.98 4.87
CA LEU A 26 -0.83 4.48 4.57
C LEU A 26 -1.16 4.76 3.10
N PHE A 27 -1.57 3.71 2.37
CA PHE A 27 -2.01 3.81 0.99
C PHE A 27 -3.42 3.24 0.86
N ILE A 28 -4.29 3.99 0.20
CA ILE A 28 -5.55 3.45 -0.32
C ILE A 28 -5.32 3.06 -1.78
N VAL A 29 -5.60 1.80 -2.09
CA VAL A 29 -5.33 1.17 -3.39
C VAL A 29 -6.56 0.43 -3.88
N ASP A 30 -6.86 0.58 -5.17
CA ASP A 30 -7.96 -0.10 -5.84
C ASP A 30 -7.42 -1.23 -6.72
N ALA A 31 -7.45 -2.47 -6.23
CA ALA A 31 -6.83 -3.64 -6.86
C ALA A 31 -7.76 -4.87 -6.86
N ALA A 32 -7.52 -5.81 -7.75
CA ALA A 32 -8.35 -7.02 -7.87
C ALA A 32 -8.16 -7.98 -6.69
N ALA A 33 -6.93 -8.08 -6.16
CA ALA A 33 -6.58 -8.96 -5.05
C ALA A 33 -5.70 -8.25 -4.01
N GLU A 34 -5.59 -8.86 -2.83
CA GLU A 34 -4.76 -8.37 -1.72
C GLU A 34 -3.28 -8.24 -2.12
N GLU A 35 -2.74 -9.23 -2.83
CA GLU A 35 -1.34 -9.23 -3.27
C GLU A 35 -1.03 -8.11 -4.26
N ASP A 36 -1.98 -7.80 -5.15
CA ASP A 36 -1.86 -6.68 -6.10
C ASP A 36 -1.87 -5.35 -5.34
N ALA A 37 -2.77 -5.19 -4.35
CA ALA A 37 -2.82 -4.01 -3.49
C ALA A 37 -1.51 -3.81 -2.72
N ARG A 38 -0.96 -4.89 -2.15
CA ARG A 38 0.31 -4.90 -1.45
C ARG A 38 1.45 -4.47 -2.37
N ARG A 39 1.54 -5.05 -3.57
CA ARG A 39 2.58 -4.74 -4.55
C ARG A 39 2.54 -3.27 -4.96
N GLU A 40 1.36 -2.77 -5.33
CA GLU A 40 1.19 -1.36 -5.73
C GLU A 40 1.54 -0.40 -4.60
N ALA A 41 1.12 -0.70 -3.36
CA ALA A 41 1.48 0.12 -2.19
C ALA A 41 2.99 0.14 -1.94
N ILE A 42 3.70 -0.98 -2.10
CA ILE A 42 5.16 -1.06 -1.97
C ILE A 42 5.83 -0.25 -3.08
N GLU A 43 5.40 -0.39 -4.33
CA GLU A 43 5.94 0.40 -5.45
C GLU A 43 5.77 1.91 -5.22
N ARG A 44 4.59 2.33 -4.74
CA ARG A 44 4.33 3.73 -4.37
C ARG A 44 5.19 4.17 -3.19
N ALA A 45 5.39 3.31 -2.20
CA ALA A 45 6.28 3.58 -1.08
C ALA A 45 7.73 3.71 -1.55
N GLU A 46 8.17 3.03 -2.60
CA GLU A 46 9.53 3.17 -3.14
C GLU A 46 9.72 4.36 -4.07
N SER A 47 8.68 5.15 -4.34
CA SER A 47 8.81 6.41 -5.08
C SER A 47 9.76 7.39 -4.39
N ALA A 48 10.42 8.24 -5.18
CA ALA A 48 11.36 9.23 -4.66
C ALA A 48 10.71 10.21 -3.68
N GLU A 49 9.44 10.56 -3.90
CA GLU A 49 8.65 11.41 -3.01
C GLU A 49 8.36 10.72 -1.67
N ALA A 50 7.90 9.47 -1.70
CA ALA A 50 7.63 8.72 -0.47
C ALA A 50 8.92 8.48 0.33
N ARG A 51 10.05 8.22 -0.34
CA ARG A 51 11.37 8.11 0.30
C ARG A 51 11.77 9.40 1.02
N ARG A 52 11.61 10.55 0.37
CA ARG A 52 11.86 11.86 0.99
C ARG A 52 10.96 12.10 2.21
N HIS A 53 9.68 11.73 2.13
CA HIS A 53 8.74 11.88 3.25
C HIS A 53 9.18 11.09 4.49
N ARG A 54 9.68 9.86 4.31
CA ARG A 54 10.24 9.06 5.42
C ARG A 54 11.72 9.32 5.68
N ARG A 55 12.33 10.34 5.05
CA ARG A 55 13.77 10.67 5.15
C ARG A 55 14.66 9.44 4.92
N ASP A 56 14.35 8.69 3.87
CA ASP A 56 15.07 7.47 3.47
C ASP A 56 15.10 6.37 4.55
N ALA A 57 14.22 6.42 5.55
CA ALA A 57 14.01 5.31 6.48
C ALA A 57 13.64 4.03 5.73
N ALA A 58 14.20 2.90 6.17
CA ALA A 58 13.88 1.60 5.60
C ALA A 58 12.41 1.23 5.91
N LEU A 59 11.74 0.64 4.91
CA LEU A 59 10.42 0.04 5.11
C LEU A 59 10.57 -1.31 5.81
N ASP A 60 9.68 -1.58 6.75
CA ASP A 60 9.54 -2.91 7.34
C ASP A 60 8.48 -3.69 6.55
N LEU A 61 8.95 -4.37 5.50
CA LEU A 61 8.09 -5.14 4.61
C LEU A 61 7.55 -6.44 5.25
N ALA A 62 8.14 -6.87 6.36
CA ALA A 62 7.68 -8.03 7.13
C ALA A 62 6.44 -7.70 7.98
N GLN A 63 6.25 -6.43 8.34
CA GLN A 63 5.13 -5.94 9.15
C GLN A 63 4.05 -5.19 8.34
N VAL A 64 3.98 -5.42 7.02
CA VAL A 64 2.95 -4.82 6.16
C VAL A 64 1.58 -5.35 6.56
N THR A 65 0.63 -4.44 6.77
CA THR A 65 -0.78 -4.79 7.03
C THR A 65 -1.63 -4.42 5.83
N VAL A 66 -2.48 -5.34 5.37
CA VAL A 66 -3.42 -5.11 4.28
C VAL A 66 -4.84 -5.36 4.79
N VAL A 67 -5.72 -4.38 4.60
CA VAL A 67 -7.11 -4.45 5.06
C VAL A 67 -8.05 -4.24 3.87
N HIS A 68 -8.97 -5.19 3.66
CA HIS A 68 -10.04 -5.04 2.68
C HIS A 68 -11.07 -4.01 3.15
N LEU A 69 -11.31 -2.96 2.37
CA LEU A 69 -12.27 -1.91 2.69
C LEU A 69 -13.62 -2.09 1.99
N GLY A 70 -13.65 -2.78 0.85
CA GLY A 70 -14.91 -3.05 0.14
C GLY A 70 -14.75 -3.36 -1.34
N LEU A 71 -15.85 -3.74 -1.99
CA LEU A 71 -15.95 -3.93 -3.43
C LEU A 71 -16.34 -2.60 -4.09
N LEU A 72 -15.61 -2.18 -5.13
CA LEU A 72 -15.98 -1.03 -5.95
C LEU A 72 -16.99 -1.48 -6.99
N ARG A 73 -18.20 -0.93 -6.91
CA ARG A 73 -19.23 -1.13 -7.94
C ARG A 73 -19.03 -0.07 -9.02
N HIS A 74 -18.90 -0.49 -10.27
CA HIS A 74 -19.02 0.42 -11.40
C HIS A 74 -20.48 0.89 -11.46
N HIS A 75 -20.70 2.21 -11.33
CA HIS A 75 -21.98 2.86 -11.57
C HIS A 75 -22.10 3.25 -13.04
#